data_AF-A0A1G1Z806-F1
#
_entry.id   AF-A0A1G1Z806-F1
#
_cell.length_a   1.000
_cell.length_b   1.000
_cell.length_c   1.000
_cell.angle_alpha   90.00
_cell.angle_beta   90.00
_cell.angle_gamma   90.00
#
_symmetry.space_group_name_H-M   'P 1'
#
loop_
_entity.id
_entity.type
_entity.pdbx_description
1 polymer ?
#
loop_
_entity_poly.entity_id
_entity_poly.type
_entity_poly.pdbx_seq_one_letter_code
_entity_poly.pdbx_strand_id
1 'polypeptide(L)'
;MDLTKELKSYRAEELSHGYTFIEMVVAVGIMVVIGSIAVVYSGDTSRQLLLLRMQSQMVAFFTRAKSLSQNFQLTSPAGKIICAYGVNVNRVTGELIVFQDLAPDSGSCAAADNLYNQGEELAGSIDRFNIDTRALELITSTDISSPDIENVVFLPPDSKVVINDDDFLKSGSVVVQVRGTSIRFEVRVNEFAQITAK
;
A
#
# COMPACT_ATOMS: atom_id res chain seq x y z
N MET A 1 -5.63 -70.28 16.44
CA MET A 1 -5.87 -69.58 15.16
C MET A 1 -5.16 -68.25 15.26
N ASP A 2 -4.08 -68.10 14.50
CA ASP A 2 -3.14 -66.99 14.63
C ASP A 2 -3.50 -65.88 13.61
N LEU A 3 -4.29 -64.91 14.04
CA LEU A 3 -4.80 -63.79 13.22
C LEU A 3 -3.67 -62.93 12.60
N THR A 4 -2.45 -63.02 13.12
CA THR A 4 -1.32 -62.21 12.63
C THR A 4 -0.76 -62.71 11.30
N LYS A 5 -0.93 -64.00 10.98
CA LYS A 5 -0.48 -64.58 9.71
C LYS A 5 -1.39 -64.22 8.54
N GLU A 6 -2.70 -64.17 8.75
CA GLU A 6 -3.63 -63.79 7.68
C GLU A 6 -3.54 -62.30 7.32
N LEU A 7 -3.34 -61.43 8.32
CA LEU A 7 -3.13 -60.00 8.07
C LEU A 7 -1.81 -59.71 7.32
N LYS A 8 -0.77 -60.54 7.51
CA LYS A 8 0.50 -60.42 6.76
C LYS A 8 0.37 -60.89 5.31
N SER A 9 -0.45 -61.90 5.07
CA SER A 9 -0.74 -62.44 3.73
C SER A 9 -1.51 -61.43 2.88
N TYR A 10 -2.56 -60.82 3.42
CA TYR A 10 -3.33 -59.79 2.73
C TYR A 10 -2.49 -58.55 2.39
N ARG A 11 -1.52 -58.20 3.23
CA ARG A 11 -0.62 -57.04 3.01
C ARG A 11 0.51 -57.34 2.01
N ALA A 12 0.79 -58.60 1.70
CA ALA A 12 1.88 -58.98 0.81
C ALA A 12 1.44 -59.05 -0.67
N GLU A 13 0.18 -59.35 -0.96
CA GLU A 13 -0.33 -59.38 -2.34
C GLU A 13 -0.59 -57.98 -2.93
N GLU A 14 -0.89 -56.97 -2.10
CA GLU A 14 -0.99 -55.58 -2.56
C GLU A 14 0.38 -54.95 -2.89
N LEU A 15 1.49 -55.58 -2.49
CA LEU A 15 2.84 -55.00 -2.64
C LEU A 15 3.59 -55.40 -3.93
N SER A 16 3.04 -56.26 -4.78
CA SER A 16 3.80 -56.83 -5.92
C SER A 16 3.35 -56.38 -7.33
N HIS A 17 2.44 -55.42 -7.44
CA HIS A 17 2.10 -54.86 -8.76
C HIS A 17 3.03 -53.69 -9.07
N GLY A 18 4.03 -53.94 -9.91
CA GLY A 18 4.90 -52.90 -10.46
C GLY A 18 4.13 -52.01 -11.43
N TYR A 19 4.38 -50.70 -11.36
CA TYR A 19 3.78 -49.73 -12.29
C TYR A 19 4.21 -50.03 -13.73
N THR A 20 3.25 -49.95 -14.64
CA THR A 20 3.54 -50.16 -16.06
C THR A 20 4.27 -48.93 -16.64
N PHE A 21 5.06 -49.14 -17.71
CA PHE A 21 5.76 -48.03 -18.37
C PHE A 21 4.78 -46.94 -18.84
N ILE A 22 3.61 -47.34 -19.34
CA ILE A 22 2.56 -46.40 -19.78
C ILE A 22 2.03 -45.56 -18.62
N GLU A 23 1.87 -46.15 -17.43
CA GLU A 23 1.37 -45.46 -16.24
C GLU A 23 2.37 -44.44 -15.71
N MET A 24 3.67 -44.73 -15.78
CA MET A 24 4.73 -43.76 -15.47
C MET A 24 4.73 -42.58 -16.46
N VAL A 25 4.54 -42.85 -17.76
CA VAL A 25 4.45 -41.79 -18.79
C VAL A 25 3.23 -40.90 -18.54
N VAL A 26 2.07 -41.50 -18.23
CA VAL A 26 0.84 -40.76 -17.91
C VAL A 26 1.02 -39.93 -16.64
N ALA A 27 1.61 -40.49 -15.58
CA ALA A 27 1.84 -39.79 -14.32
C ALA A 27 2.77 -38.57 -14.50
N VAL A 28 3.88 -38.73 -15.23
CA VAL A 28 4.80 -37.62 -15.54
C VAL A 28 4.09 -36.57 -16.41
N GLY A 29 3.30 -36.99 -17.40
CA GLY A 29 2.51 -36.09 -18.22
C GLY A 29 1.54 -35.22 -17.39
N ILE A 30 0.82 -35.84 -16.46
CA ILE A 30 -0.09 -35.13 -15.55
C ILE A 30 0.69 -34.18 -14.62
N MET A 31 1.85 -34.60 -14.09
CA MET A 31 2.70 -33.74 -13.25
C MET A 31 3.20 -32.50 -13.99
N VAL A 32 3.60 -32.64 -15.25
CA VAL A 32 4.06 -31.51 -16.08
C VAL A 32 2.91 -30.52 -16.32
N VAL A 33 1.71 -31.03 -16.63
CA VAL A 33 0.53 -30.18 -16.84
C VAL A 33 0.18 -29.42 -15.55
N ILE A 34 0.07 -30.12 -14.41
CA ILE A 34 -0.25 -29.49 -13.12
C ILE A 34 0.84 -28.49 -12.71
N GLY A 35 2.11 -28.85 -12.89
CA GLY A 35 3.25 -27.98 -12.61
C GLY A 35 3.23 -26.69 -13.43
N SER A 36 2.87 -26.77 -14.72
CA SER A 36 2.74 -25.59 -15.57
C SER A 36 1.67 -24.61 -15.08
N ILE A 37 0.51 -25.12 -14.64
CA ILE A 37 -0.58 -24.30 -14.10
C ILE A 37 -0.16 -23.65 -12.78
N ALA A 38 0.51 -24.40 -11.90
CA ALA A 38 0.97 -23.90 -10.61
C ALA A 38 1.96 -22.72 -10.74
N VAL A 39 2.88 -22.78 -11.71
CA VAL A 39 3.85 -21.70 -11.97
C VAL A 39 3.17 -20.41 -12.40
N VAL A 40 2.14 -20.49 -13.24
CA VAL A 40 1.37 -19.31 -13.69
C VAL A 40 0.68 -18.62 -12.51
N TYR A 41 0.02 -19.40 -11.64
CA TYR A 41 -0.68 -18.86 -10.46
C TYR A 41 0.26 -18.24 -9.39
N SER A 42 1.50 -18.70 -9.30
CA SER A 42 2.47 -18.18 -8.33
C SER A 42 2.84 -16.71 -8.56
N GLY A 43 2.75 -16.22 -9.80
CA GLY A 43 3.08 -14.84 -10.15
C GLY A 43 2.08 -13.81 -9.60
N ASP A 44 0.79 -14.14 -9.66
CA ASP A 44 -0.28 -13.22 -9.25
C ASP A 44 -0.32 -13.02 -7.72
N THR A 45 -0.02 -14.07 -6.96
CA THR A 45 0.05 -13.98 -5.48
C THR A 45 1.13 -12.98 -5.04
N SER A 46 2.30 -12.99 -5.68
CA SER A 46 3.40 -12.07 -5.34
C SER A 46 3.03 -10.60 -5.61
N ARG A 47 2.29 -10.35 -6.71
CA ARG A 47 1.80 -9.01 -7.08
C ARG A 47 0.73 -8.50 -6.12
N GLN A 48 -0.20 -9.36 -5.71
CA GLN A 48 -1.23 -9.02 -4.72
C GLN A 48 -0.61 -8.70 -3.36
N LEU A 49 0.38 -9.48 -2.91
CA LEU A 49 1.11 -9.20 -1.67
C LEU A 49 1.85 -7.86 -1.72
N LEU A 50 2.45 -7.54 -2.86
CA LEU A 50 3.12 -6.26 -3.07
C LEU A 50 2.13 -5.09 -2.97
N LEU A 51 0.94 -5.21 -3.58
CA LEU A 51 -0.11 -4.19 -3.45
C LEU A 51 -0.63 -4.06 -2.02
N LEU A 52 -0.89 -5.15 -1.32
CA LEU A 52 -1.36 -5.11 0.07
C LEU A 52 -0.34 -4.46 1.00
N ARG A 53 0.94 -4.78 0.81
CA ARG A 53 2.03 -4.10 1.53
C ARG A 53 2.01 -2.61 1.25
N MET A 54 1.93 -2.23 -0.03
CA MET A 54 1.91 -0.84 -0.46
C MET A 54 0.71 -0.08 0.14
N GLN A 55 -0.49 -0.66 0.08
CA GLN A 55 -1.71 -0.15 0.67
C GLN A 55 -1.55 0.09 2.18
N SER A 56 -1.01 -0.90 2.91
CA SER A 56 -0.77 -0.77 4.35
C SER A 56 0.23 0.35 4.68
N GLN A 57 1.26 0.51 3.84
CA GLN A 57 2.26 1.56 4.00
C GLN A 57 1.63 2.94 3.77
N MET A 58 0.85 3.14 2.70
CA MET A 58 0.17 4.43 2.46
C MET A 58 -0.76 4.81 3.61
N VAL A 59 -1.59 3.86 4.07
CA VAL A 59 -2.48 4.10 5.21
C VAL A 59 -1.68 4.48 6.45
N ALA A 60 -0.55 3.82 6.71
CA ALA A 60 0.33 4.17 7.83
C ALA A 60 0.91 5.59 7.69
N PHE A 61 1.29 6.02 6.48
CA PHE A 61 1.80 7.37 6.21
C PHE A 61 0.74 8.45 6.48
N PHE A 62 -0.47 8.30 5.94
CA PHE A 62 -1.57 9.24 6.21
C PHE A 62 -1.96 9.26 7.69
N THR A 63 -2.03 8.08 8.32
CA THR A 63 -2.35 7.98 9.76
C THR A 63 -1.28 8.63 10.62
N ARG A 64 -0.01 8.50 10.23
CA ARG A 64 1.12 9.14 10.89
C ARG A 64 1.03 10.66 10.78
N ALA A 65 0.85 11.23 9.59
CA ALA A 65 0.67 12.67 9.40
C ALA A 65 -0.50 13.22 10.24
N LYS A 66 -1.65 12.51 10.24
CA LYS A 66 -2.78 12.81 11.10
C LYS A 66 -2.40 12.81 12.58
N SER A 67 -1.70 11.78 13.06
CA SER A 67 -1.27 11.71 14.47
C SER A 67 -0.31 12.83 14.85
N LEU A 68 0.56 13.26 13.93
CA LEU A 68 1.47 14.39 14.14
C LEU A 68 0.70 15.71 14.26
N SER A 69 -0.34 15.91 13.43
CA SER A 69 -1.22 17.09 13.57
C SER A 69 -1.95 17.17 14.90
N GLN A 70 -2.18 16.05 15.57
CA GLN A 70 -2.83 16.04 16.89
C GLN A 70 -1.84 16.29 18.03
N ASN A 71 -0.54 16.11 17.79
CA ASN A 71 0.48 16.43 18.76
C ASN A 71 0.67 17.96 18.80
N PHE A 72 0.58 18.54 20.00
CA PHE A 72 0.60 19.99 20.24
C PHE A 72 2.00 20.62 20.10
N GLN A 73 2.77 20.17 19.13
CA GLN A 73 4.14 20.62 18.89
C GLN A 73 4.09 21.79 17.91
N LEU A 74 4.03 23.00 18.47
CA LEU A 74 3.84 24.25 17.72
C LEU A 74 5.12 24.79 17.09
N THR A 75 6.26 24.13 17.31
CA THR A 75 7.57 24.65 16.87
C THR A 75 8.44 23.54 16.29
N SER A 76 8.91 23.77 15.08
CA SER A 76 9.87 22.94 14.37
C SER A 76 11.24 22.98 15.07
N PRO A 77 12.09 21.95 14.92
CA PRO A 77 13.48 21.99 15.40
C PRO A 77 14.26 23.24 14.92
N ALA A 78 13.85 23.83 13.80
CA ALA A 78 14.42 25.07 13.26
C ALA A 78 13.85 26.36 13.87
N GLY A 79 12.99 26.28 14.89
CA GLY A 79 12.38 27.44 15.56
C GLY A 79 11.20 28.07 14.81
N LYS A 80 10.75 27.48 13.70
CA LYS A 80 9.57 27.93 12.94
C LYS A 80 8.28 27.39 13.52
N ILE A 81 7.17 28.14 13.38
CA ILE A 81 5.85 27.67 13.82
C ILE A 81 5.35 26.59 12.86
N ILE A 82 4.89 25.47 13.42
CA ILE A 82 4.25 24.40 12.64
C ILE A 82 2.75 24.67 12.59
N CYS A 83 2.21 24.75 11.39
CA CYS A 83 0.82 25.09 11.15
C CYS A 83 -0.01 23.87 10.84
N ALA A 84 0.55 22.92 10.10
CA ALA A 84 -0.11 21.67 9.78
C ALA A 84 0.91 20.58 9.48
N TYR A 85 0.43 19.34 9.38
CA TYR A 85 1.21 18.21 8.89
C TYR A 85 0.51 17.59 7.71
N GLY A 86 1.27 17.19 6.70
CA GLY A 86 0.70 16.64 5.47
C GLY A 86 1.49 15.50 4.87
N VAL A 87 0.89 14.90 3.84
CA VAL A 87 1.53 13.92 2.97
C VAL A 87 1.50 14.47 1.55
N ASN A 88 2.68 14.61 0.95
CA ASN A 88 2.84 14.85 -0.48
C ASN A 88 2.96 13.51 -1.21
N VAL A 89 2.27 13.40 -2.34
CA VAL A 89 2.30 12.25 -3.22
C VAL A 89 2.81 12.71 -4.58
N ASN A 90 4.11 12.57 -4.79
CA ASN A 90 4.74 12.91 -6.05
C ASN A 90 4.52 11.77 -7.06
N ARG A 91 3.59 11.97 -7.99
CA ARG A 91 3.24 10.98 -9.02
C ARG A 91 4.34 10.77 -10.07
N VAL A 92 5.22 11.75 -10.25
CA VAL A 92 6.32 11.68 -11.22
C VAL A 92 7.44 10.79 -10.69
N THR A 93 7.83 10.99 -9.42
CA THR A 93 8.91 10.22 -8.80
C THR A 93 8.41 8.95 -8.11
N GLY A 94 7.11 8.86 -7.80
CA GLY A 94 6.54 7.81 -6.97
C GLY A 94 6.88 7.98 -5.48
N GLU A 95 7.29 9.16 -5.05
CA GLU A 95 7.68 9.42 -3.67
C GLU A 95 6.49 9.92 -2.84
N LEU A 96 6.35 9.36 -1.64
CA LEU A 96 5.47 9.84 -0.59
C LEU A 96 6.31 10.47 0.50
N ILE A 97 6.00 11.72 0.84
CA ILE A 97 6.77 12.51 1.81
C ILE A 97 5.82 13.05 2.86
N VAL A 98 6.12 12.80 4.15
CA VAL A 98 5.45 13.49 5.26
C VAL A 98 6.18 14.81 5.50
N PHE A 99 5.43 15.90 5.50
CA PHE A 99 5.95 17.25 5.66
C PHE A 99 5.20 18.02 6.76
N GLN A 100 5.80 19.11 7.21
CA GLN A 100 5.24 20.09 8.14
C GLN A 100 5.05 21.40 7.40
N ASP A 101 3.82 21.90 7.32
CA ASP A 101 3.57 23.23 6.77
C ASP A 101 4.03 24.27 7.80
N LEU A 102 5.02 25.08 7.41
CA LEU A 102 5.65 26.05 8.30
C LEU A 102 5.15 27.45 7.99
N ALA A 103 4.85 28.21 9.05
CA ALA A 103 4.55 29.62 8.89
C ALA A 103 5.74 30.33 8.19
N PRO A 104 5.52 31.05 7.06
CA PRO A 104 6.58 31.76 6.36
C PRO A 104 7.16 32.88 7.23
N ASP A 105 6.34 33.50 8.06
CA ASP A 105 6.72 34.51 9.05
C ASP A 105 6.54 33.99 10.49
N SER A 106 7.43 34.42 11.39
CA SER A 106 7.63 33.90 12.76
C SER A 106 6.48 34.02 13.77
N GLY A 107 5.22 34.19 13.34
CA GLY A 107 4.12 34.47 14.27
C GLY A 107 2.72 33.97 13.94
N SER A 108 2.42 33.49 12.73
CA SER A 108 1.03 33.11 12.40
C SER A 108 0.90 32.09 11.27
N CYS A 109 -0.05 31.18 11.44
CA CYS A 109 -0.47 30.21 10.43
C CYS A 109 -1.45 30.75 9.39
N ALA A 110 -1.75 32.06 9.42
CA ALA A 110 -2.62 32.69 8.44
C ALA A 110 -2.02 32.76 7.03
N ALA A 111 -0.69 32.62 6.92
CA ALA A 111 0.04 32.66 5.64
C ALA A 111 0.55 31.27 5.21
N ALA A 112 0.14 30.22 5.90
CA ALA A 112 0.44 28.84 5.54
C ALA A 112 -0.29 28.49 4.23
N ASP A 113 0.39 27.79 3.32
CA ASP A 113 -0.12 27.50 1.98
C ASP A 113 -0.70 26.09 1.83
N ASN A 114 -0.65 25.24 2.87
CA ASN A 114 -1.10 23.86 2.85
C ASN A 114 -0.50 23.02 1.70
N LEU A 115 0.68 23.42 1.22
CA LEU A 115 1.39 22.75 0.15
C LEU A 115 2.73 22.25 0.67
N TYR A 116 3.25 21.25 -0.02
CA TYR A 116 4.58 20.77 0.26
C TYR A 116 5.62 21.72 -0.35
N ASN A 117 6.43 22.35 0.50
CA ASN A 117 7.60 23.11 0.07
C ASN A 117 8.91 22.39 0.39
N GLN A 118 9.92 22.60 -0.46
CA GLN A 118 11.23 21.96 -0.26
C GLN A 118 11.87 22.45 1.05
N GLY A 119 12.27 21.50 1.92
CA GLY A 119 12.84 21.80 3.23
C GLY A 119 11.85 21.75 4.40
N GLU A 120 10.57 21.49 4.11
CA GLU A 120 9.52 21.21 5.11
C GLU A 120 9.37 19.73 5.45
N GLU A 121 10.24 18.91 4.87
CA GLU A 121 10.25 17.46 5.03
C GLU A 121 10.70 17.09 6.44
N LEU A 122 10.05 16.09 7.04
CA LEU A 122 10.53 15.56 8.31
C LEU A 122 11.85 14.82 8.08
N ALA A 123 12.84 15.05 8.94
CA ALA A 123 14.20 14.53 8.79
C ALA A 123 14.33 12.99 8.99
N GLY A 124 13.22 12.28 9.24
CA GLY A 124 13.22 10.84 9.49
C GLY A 124 13.16 10.00 8.21
N SER A 125 13.92 8.91 8.16
CA SER A 125 13.85 7.92 7.06
C SER A 125 12.49 7.21 6.94
N ILE A 126 11.68 7.30 7.99
CA ILE A 126 10.30 6.77 8.06
C ILE A 126 9.26 7.76 7.53
N ASP A 127 9.67 8.99 7.23
CA ASP A 127 8.82 10.06 6.71
C ASP A 127 8.90 10.18 5.18
N ARG A 128 9.71 9.31 4.55
CA ARG A 128 9.77 9.15 3.10
C ARG A 128 9.54 7.71 2.72
N PHE A 129 8.81 7.52 1.64
CA PHE A 129 8.62 6.22 1.05
C PHE A 129 8.62 6.33 -0.46
N ASN A 130 9.36 5.45 -1.13
CA ASN A 130 9.44 5.42 -2.58
C ASN A 130 8.69 4.19 -3.10
N ILE A 131 7.73 4.44 -3.98
CA ILE A 131 6.99 3.41 -4.70
C ILE A 131 7.95 2.76 -5.70
N ASP A 132 7.96 1.42 -5.75
CA ASP A 132 8.68 0.72 -6.81
C ASP A 132 7.98 0.96 -8.15
N THR A 133 8.35 2.03 -8.84
CA THR A 133 7.80 2.45 -10.14
C THR A 133 8.11 1.48 -11.27
N ARG A 134 8.86 0.39 -11.02
CA ARG A 134 9.04 -0.70 -11.99
C ARG A 134 7.87 -1.66 -11.98
N ALA A 135 7.33 -1.94 -10.79
CA ALA A 135 6.23 -2.87 -10.57
C ALA A 135 4.88 -2.16 -10.45
N LEU A 136 4.86 -0.93 -9.95
CA LEU A 136 3.67 -0.15 -9.66
C LEU A 136 3.64 1.16 -10.46
N GLU A 137 2.45 1.68 -10.70
CA GLU A 137 2.22 3.00 -11.28
C GLU A 137 1.07 3.70 -10.54
N LEU A 138 1.22 5.01 -10.34
CA LEU A 138 0.14 5.85 -9.83
C LEU A 138 -0.71 6.28 -11.01
N ILE A 139 -2.01 5.99 -10.95
CA ILE A 139 -2.95 6.35 -12.01
C ILE A 139 -3.87 7.46 -11.53
N THR A 140 -4.41 8.21 -12.48
CA THR A 140 -5.45 9.19 -12.19
C THR A 140 -6.73 8.50 -11.77
N SER A 141 -7.32 9.00 -10.68
CA SER A 141 -8.62 8.56 -10.22
C SER A 141 -9.68 8.88 -11.26
N THR A 142 -10.53 7.91 -11.54
CA THR A 142 -11.68 8.07 -12.44
C THR A 142 -12.90 8.65 -11.72
N ASP A 143 -12.83 8.82 -10.39
CA ASP A 143 -13.93 9.31 -9.57
C ASP A 143 -13.87 10.84 -9.43
N ILE A 144 -14.84 11.51 -10.05
CA ILE A 144 -14.97 12.99 -10.02
C ILE A 144 -15.22 13.50 -8.59
N SER A 145 -15.80 12.67 -7.71
CA SER A 145 -16.06 13.02 -6.31
C SER A 145 -14.82 12.96 -5.42
N SER A 146 -13.75 12.31 -5.89
CA SER A 146 -12.48 12.16 -5.17
C SER A 146 -11.30 12.33 -6.13
N PRO A 147 -10.97 13.58 -6.53
CA PRO A 147 -9.86 13.84 -7.43
C PRO A 147 -8.53 13.34 -6.88
N ASP A 148 -7.54 13.37 -7.76
CA ASP A 148 -6.18 12.97 -7.45
C ASP A 148 -5.57 13.80 -6.32
N ILE A 149 -5.10 13.09 -5.29
CA ILE A 149 -4.30 13.69 -4.22
C ILE A 149 -2.88 13.92 -4.73
N GLU A 150 -2.41 15.16 -4.55
CA GLU A 150 -0.99 15.54 -4.57
C GLU A 150 -0.54 15.96 -3.17
N ASN A 151 -1.34 16.78 -2.47
CA ASN A 151 -1.08 17.18 -1.09
C ASN A 151 -2.32 16.92 -0.24
N VAL A 152 -2.14 16.25 0.91
CA VAL A 152 -3.18 16.10 1.95
C VAL A 152 -2.62 16.65 3.24
N VAL A 153 -3.26 17.68 3.76
CA VAL A 153 -2.81 18.40 4.95
C VAL A 153 -3.86 18.28 6.05
N PHE A 154 -3.40 17.97 7.27
CA PHE A 154 -4.21 17.83 8.47
C PHE A 154 -3.98 19.02 9.39
N LEU A 155 -5.03 19.81 9.60
CA LEU A 155 -5.00 21.03 10.40
C LEU A 155 -5.31 20.72 11.88
N PRO A 156 -4.43 21.10 12.83
CA PRO A 156 -4.72 21.08 14.27
C PRO A 156 -5.76 22.14 14.67
N PRO A 157 -6.48 21.97 15.80
CA PRO A 157 -6.62 20.75 16.61
C PRO A 157 -7.73 19.81 16.11
N ASP A 158 -8.66 20.32 15.29
CA ASP A 158 -9.89 19.62 14.89
C ASP A 158 -9.75 18.71 13.66
N SER A 159 -8.52 18.35 13.26
CA SER A 159 -8.20 17.43 12.15
C SER A 159 -8.98 17.69 10.86
N LYS A 160 -9.27 18.97 10.57
CA LYS A 160 -9.79 19.38 9.27
C LYS A 160 -8.75 19.02 8.20
N VAL A 161 -9.19 18.41 7.10
CA VAL A 161 -8.29 18.07 5.99
C VAL A 161 -8.43 19.07 4.86
N VAL A 162 -7.30 19.55 4.36
CA VAL A 162 -7.19 20.32 3.13
C VAL A 162 -6.50 19.45 2.08
N ILE A 163 -7.05 19.43 0.87
CA ILE A 163 -6.55 18.59 -0.22
C ILE A 163 -6.13 19.52 -1.35
N ASN A 164 -4.86 19.46 -1.76
CA ASN A 164 -4.29 20.29 -2.84
C ASN A 164 -4.55 21.80 -2.67
N ASP A 165 -4.50 22.30 -1.43
CA ASP A 165 -4.86 23.70 -1.09
C ASP A 165 -6.29 24.12 -1.47
N ASP A 166 -7.19 23.15 -1.68
CA ASP A 166 -8.59 23.39 -1.98
C ASP A 166 -9.49 22.96 -0.79
N ASP A 167 -10.02 23.97 -0.09
CA ASP A 167 -10.95 23.82 1.03
C ASP A 167 -12.33 23.28 0.62
N PHE A 168 -12.67 23.29 -0.67
CA PHE A 168 -13.93 22.78 -1.20
C PHE A 168 -13.88 21.30 -1.53
N LEU A 169 -12.68 20.72 -1.66
CA LEU A 169 -12.52 19.29 -1.91
C LEU A 169 -12.87 18.48 -0.67
N LYS A 170 -14.00 17.77 -0.76
CA LYS A 170 -14.52 16.93 0.34
C LYS A 170 -13.82 15.59 0.46
N SER A 171 -13.21 15.12 -0.62
CA SER A 171 -12.40 13.92 -0.60
C SER A 171 -11.39 13.92 -1.73
N GLY A 172 -10.36 13.11 -1.58
CA GLY A 172 -9.34 12.87 -2.59
C GLY A 172 -8.93 11.41 -2.57
N SER A 173 -8.33 10.96 -3.66
CA SER A 173 -7.88 9.57 -3.78
C SER A 173 -6.49 9.48 -4.39
N VAL A 174 -5.76 8.45 -3.96
CA VAL A 174 -4.54 7.97 -4.61
C VAL A 174 -4.80 6.56 -5.09
N VAL A 175 -4.70 6.34 -6.39
CA VAL A 175 -4.89 5.03 -7.01
C VAL A 175 -3.54 4.50 -7.46
N VAL A 176 -3.21 3.29 -7.02
CA VAL A 176 -1.97 2.61 -7.39
C VAL A 176 -2.32 1.29 -8.07
N GLN A 177 -1.68 1.04 -9.20
CA GLN A 177 -1.93 -0.12 -10.05
C GLN A 177 -0.64 -0.90 -10.28
N VAL A 178 -0.73 -2.23 -10.37
CA VAL A 178 0.39 -3.04 -10.85
C VAL A 178 0.50 -2.86 -12.34
N ARG A 179 1.68 -2.42 -12.80
CA ARG A 179 1.94 -2.12 -14.21
C ARG A 179 1.59 -3.32 -15.09
N GLY A 180 0.81 -3.07 -16.14
CA GLY A 180 0.40 -4.08 -17.13
C GLY A 180 -0.70 -5.03 -16.66
N THR A 181 -1.35 -4.77 -15.53
CA THR A 181 -2.52 -5.54 -15.05
C THR A 181 -3.66 -4.59 -14.68
N SER A 182 -4.88 -5.08 -14.52
CA SER A 182 -6.00 -4.29 -13.98
C SER A 182 -6.07 -4.28 -12.45
N ILE A 183 -5.10 -4.91 -11.77
CA ILE A 183 -5.10 -5.02 -10.31
C ILE A 183 -4.62 -3.68 -9.74
N ARG A 184 -5.51 -3.04 -8.97
CA ARG A 184 -5.29 -1.72 -8.37
C ARG A 184 -5.86 -1.69 -6.96
N PHE A 185 -5.36 -0.78 -6.15
CA PHE A 185 -6.01 -0.35 -4.91
C PHE A 185 -6.15 1.17 -4.92
N GLU A 186 -7.09 1.66 -4.13
CA GLU A 186 -7.38 3.07 -3.94
C GLU A 186 -7.31 3.41 -2.45
N VAL A 187 -6.52 4.43 -2.10
CA VAL A 187 -6.55 5.04 -0.78
C VAL A 187 -7.28 6.37 -0.89
N ARG A 188 -8.38 6.51 -0.16
CA ARG A 188 -9.21 7.72 -0.08
C ARG A 188 -9.02 8.40 1.26
N VAL A 189 -8.96 9.73 1.22
CA VAL A 189 -9.02 10.59 2.40
C VAL A 189 -10.17 11.57 2.21
N ASN A 190 -10.99 11.77 3.25
CA ASN A 190 -12.06 12.77 3.25
C ASN A 190 -11.74 13.96 4.17
N GLU A 191 -12.58 15.00 4.09
CA GLU A 191 -12.49 16.22 4.89
C GLU A 191 -12.45 15.98 6.41
N PHE A 192 -12.97 14.84 6.87
CA PHE A 192 -13.02 14.40 8.27
C PHE A 192 -11.81 13.53 8.68
N ALA A 193 -10.74 13.54 7.88
CA ALA A 193 -9.54 12.75 8.12
C ALA A 193 -9.79 11.24 8.25
N GLN A 194 -10.84 10.71 7.60
CA GLN A 194 -11.08 9.28 7.50
C GLN A 194 -10.30 8.73 6.33
N ILE A 195 -9.47 7.73 6.59
CA ILE A 195 -8.62 7.07 5.61
C ILE A 195 -9.28 5.72 5.29
N THR A 196 -9.68 5.52 4.04
CA THR A 196 -10.27 4.26 3.56
C THR A 196 -9.39 3.69 2.47
N ALA A 197 -9.11 2.39 2.52
CA ALA A 197 -8.35 1.71 1.48
C ALA A 197 -9.18 0.56 0.89
N LYS A 198 -9.33 0.52 -0.43
CA LYS A 198 -10.15 -0.43 -1.18
C LYS A 198 -9.38 -1.08 -2.31
#